data_AF-A0A7Y6EVH2-F1
#
_entry.id   AF-A0A7Y6EVH2-F1
#
_cell.length_a   1.000
_cell.length_b   1.000
_cell.length_c   1.000
_cell.angle_alpha   90.00
_cell.angle_beta   90.00
_cell.angle_gamma   90.00
#
_symmetry.space_group_name_H-M   'P 1'
#
loop_
_entity.id
_entity.type
_entity.pdbx_description
1 polymer ?
#
loop_
_entity_poly.entity_id
_entity_poly.type
_entity_poly.pdbx_seq_one_letter_code
_entity_poly.pdbx_strand_id
1 'polypeptide(L)'
;MSMELVCRFCGRLEDTLDDIDSSEEGFWCDYCDGFTYFNSSNEHRFTLLLEEKGQKEESTPRLAAPKIKFNKQLSCLRYPGGKSKMIPAIHSKIRETKSECLVGAYAGGASAEFALLEAGVVKRLVLNDVDFGIYALYWTIKHAPYDLIYRLQSSSSPSEKDYFNAQKIIKKDYPDCTTLDAAWYTLLVNRLAYSGIYKANPLGGRNGEAVKRLSRWNPDRLIQRIEKIHTLSDRITVLNEDALHVIEEYYWSLEGTTIFVDPPFVEKGNQLYRHFYKKNEHVALNVLLESLYQGMPGADIIVTYDDHPLIRDLYYLPTTENIRRYYSI
;
A
#
# COMPACT_ATOMS: atom_id res chain seq x y z
N MET A 1 -20.75 -37.19 -21.46
CA MET A 1 -21.25 -36.02 -20.71
C MET A 1 -20.56 -34.81 -21.31
N SER A 2 -21.28 -33.97 -22.07
CA SER A 2 -20.77 -32.64 -22.40
C SER A 2 -20.59 -31.89 -21.09
N MET A 3 -19.38 -31.39 -20.83
CA MET A 3 -19.14 -30.54 -19.67
C MET A 3 -19.79 -29.20 -19.97
N GLU A 4 -20.82 -28.81 -19.21
CA GLU A 4 -21.40 -27.48 -19.33
C GLU A 4 -20.36 -26.46 -18.83
N LEU A 5 -19.82 -25.67 -19.75
CA LEU A 5 -18.87 -24.61 -19.44
C LEU A 5 -19.69 -23.37 -19.08
N VAL A 6 -19.58 -22.90 -17.84
CA VAL A 6 -20.33 -21.72 -17.37
C VAL A 6 -19.34 -20.62 -17.01
N CYS A 7 -19.44 -19.47 -17.68
CA CYS A 7 -18.59 -18.32 -17.38
C CYS A 7 -18.81 -17.85 -15.94
N ARG A 8 -17.73 -17.73 -15.16
CA ARG A 8 -17.81 -17.29 -13.75
C ARG A 8 -18.26 -15.83 -13.56
N PHE A 9 -18.12 -15.00 -14.59
CA PHE A 9 -18.37 -13.56 -14.52
C PHE A 9 -19.79 -13.21 -14.94
N CYS A 10 -20.24 -13.72 -16.08
CA CYS A 10 -21.58 -13.41 -16.61
C CYS A 10 -22.60 -14.56 -16.45
N GLY A 11 -22.17 -15.76 -16.05
CA GLY A 11 -23.04 -16.92 -15.85
C GLY A 11 -23.56 -17.56 -17.15
N ARG A 12 -23.05 -17.13 -18.32
CA ARG A 12 -23.44 -17.69 -19.62
C ARG A 12 -22.87 -19.10 -19.80
N LEU A 13 -23.69 -19.98 -20.38
CA LEU A 13 -23.26 -21.29 -20.87
C LEU A 13 -22.49 -21.10 -22.19
N GLU A 14 -21.28 -21.63 -22.24
CA GLU A 14 -20.49 -21.73 -23.46
C GLU A 14 -20.76 -23.08 -24.13
N ASP A 15 -21.24 -22.99 -25.37
CA ASP A 15 -21.65 -24.15 -26.17
C ASP A 15 -20.50 -24.66 -27.06
N THR A 16 -19.38 -23.92 -27.15
CA THR A 16 -18.23 -24.20 -28.02
C THR A 16 -16.94 -24.40 -27.24
N LEU A 17 -16.12 -25.37 -27.67
CA LEU A 17 -14.78 -25.62 -27.12
C LEU A 17 -13.71 -24.80 -27.86
N ASP A 18 -14.10 -23.94 -28.79
CA ASP A 18 -13.20 -23.19 -29.67
C ASP A 18 -12.37 -22.14 -28.90
N ASP A 19 -12.83 -21.74 -27.71
CA ASP A 19 -12.20 -20.73 -26.86
C ASP A 19 -11.50 -21.32 -25.62
N ILE A 20 -11.19 -22.62 -25.65
CA ILE A 20 -10.33 -23.25 -24.64
C ILE A 20 -8.92 -22.67 -24.76
N ASP A 21 -8.36 -22.31 -23.61
CA ASP A 21 -7.02 -21.79 -23.54
C ASP A 21 -5.97 -22.80 -23.99
N SER A 22 -4.88 -22.30 -24.59
CA SER A 22 -3.78 -23.14 -25.06
C SER A 22 -3.08 -23.94 -23.96
N SER A 23 -3.18 -23.51 -22.69
CA SER A 23 -2.68 -24.27 -21.53
C SER A 23 -3.67 -25.29 -20.97
N GLU A 24 -4.89 -25.35 -21.54
CA GLU A 24 -6.02 -26.17 -21.08
C GLU A 24 -6.41 -25.92 -19.61
N GLU A 25 -6.05 -24.76 -19.04
CA GLU A 25 -6.39 -24.41 -17.65
C GLU A 25 -7.82 -23.85 -17.50
N GLY A 26 -8.42 -23.41 -18.61
CA GLY A 26 -9.73 -22.77 -18.64
C GLY A 26 -10.20 -22.42 -20.05
N PHE A 27 -11.21 -21.56 -20.12
CA PHE A 27 -11.79 -21.06 -21.37
C PHE A 27 -12.12 -19.57 -21.27
N TRP A 28 -12.16 -18.90 -22.42
CA TRP A 28 -12.61 -17.51 -22.56
C TRP A 28 -14.09 -17.46 -22.87
N CYS A 29 -14.80 -16.51 -22.26
CA CYS A 29 -16.22 -16.29 -22.53
C CYS A 29 -16.42 -15.41 -23.76
N ASP A 30 -17.26 -15.86 -24.71
CA ASP A 30 -17.54 -15.18 -25.99
C ASP A 30 -18.22 -13.81 -25.84
N TYR A 31 -18.82 -13.57 -24.66
CA TYR A 31 -19.68 -12.42 -24.40
C TYR A 31 -18.97 -11.32 -23.60
N CYS A 32 -18.22 -11.72 -22.58
CA CYS A 32 -17.61 -10.78 -21.63
C CYS A 32 -16.09 -10.84 -21.63
N ASP A 33 -15.48 -11.64 -22.52
CA ASP A 33 -14.04 -11.85 -22.63
C ASP A 33 -13.38 -12.30 -21.31
N GLY A 34 -14.18 -12.86 -20.40
CA GLY A 34 -13.75 -13.23 -19.07
C GLY A 34 -13.16 -14.64 -19.03
N PHE A 35 -12.01 -14.81 -18.36
CA PHE A 35 -11.36 -16.12 -18.25
C PHE A 35 -11.93 -16.97 -17.11
N THR A 36 -12.42 -18.17 -17.42
CA THR A 36 -12.92 -19.12 -16.42
C THR A 36 -12.04 -20.36 -16.35
N TYR A 37 -11.47 -20.62 -15.18
CA TYR A 37 -10.67 -21.83 -14.93
C TYR A 37 -11.56 -23.07 -14.83
N PHE A 38 -11.09 -24.21 -15.34
CA PHE A 38 -11.76 -25.48 -15.08
C PHE A 38 -11.61 -25.94 -13.62
N ASN A 39 -10.51 -25.55 -12.98
CA ASN A 39 -10.25 -25.83 -11.57
C ASN A 39 -10.18 -24.52 -10.77
N SER A 40 -11.17 -24.32 -9.90
CA SER A 40 -11.29 -23.10 -9.11
C SER A 40 -10.15 -22.88 -8.09
N SER A 41 -9.35 -23.91 -7.76
CA SER A 41 -8.18 -23.74 -6.90
C SER A 41 -7.07 -22.90 -7.53
N ASN A 42 -7.04 -22.86 -8.87
CA ASN A 42 -6.02 -22.15 -9.64
C ASN A 42 -6.38 -20.68 -9.87
N GLU A 43 -7.62 -20.30 -9.56
CA GLU A 43 -8.11 -18.94 -9.75
C GLU A 43 -7.18 -17.92 -9.09
N HIS A 44 -6.80 -16.92 -9.86
CA HIS A 44 -6.24 -15.70 -9.30
C HIS A 44 -7.32 -14.98 -8.48
N ARG A 45 -6.88 -14.23 -7.47
CA ARG A 45 -7.78 -13.67 -6.44
C ARG A 45 -7.84 -12.17 -6.54
N PHE A 46 -9.04 -11.62 -6.37
CA PHE A 46 -9.24 -10.20 -6.15
C PHE A 46 -10.03 -10.02 -4.85
N THR A 47 -9.37 -9.45 -3.83
CA THR A 47 -9.95 -9.22 -2.51
C THR A 47 -10.06 -7.73 -2.21
N LEU A 48 -11.23 -7.30 -1.74
CA LEU A 48 -11.47 -5.94 -1.23
C LEU A 48 -11.63 -5.99 0.29
N LEU A 49 -10.76 -5.27 1.00
CA LEU A 49 -10.76 -5.16 2.45
C LEU A 49 -11.27 -3.77 2.86
N LEU A 50 -12.50 -3.70 3.36
CA LEU A 50 -13.14 -2.45 3.78
C LEU A 50 -12.87 -2.15 5.26
N GLU A 51 -12.29 -0.99 5.54
CA GLU A 51 -11.98 -0.53 6.88
C GLU A 51 -13.22 0.09 7.55
N GLU A 52 -13.83 -0.64 8.48
CA GLU A 52 -14.92 -0.13 9.31
C GLU A 52 -14.38 0.55 10.58
N LYS A 53 -15.00 1.67 10.98
CA LYS A 53 -14.77 2.25 12.31
C LYS A 53 -15.47 1.40 13.36
N GLY A 54 -14.72 0.63 14.15
CA GLY A 54 -15.29 -0.12 15.27
C GLY A 54 -15.39 0.73 16.54
N GLN A 55 -16.55 0.72 17.21
CA GLN A 55 -16.65 1.11 18.62
C GLN A 55 -16.14 -0.03 19.50
N LYS A 56 -15.53 0.28 20.65
CA LYS A 56 -14.71 -0.64 21.46
C LYS A 56 -15.50 -1.76 22.19
N GLU A 57 -16.79 -1.88 21.93
CA GLU A 57 -17.68 -2.82 22.62
C GLU A 57 -18.24 -3.82 21.62
N GLU A 58 -17.51 -4.92 21.44
CA GLU A 58 -18.03 -6.28 21.22
C GLU A 58 -16.85 -7.22 21.00
N SER A 59 -16.93 -8.41 21.60
CA SER A 59 -15.91 -9.44 21.53
C SER A 59 -15.77 -9.97 20.09
N THR A 60 -14.92 -9.32 19.29
CA THR A 60 -14.47 -9.86 18.00
C THR A 60 -13.91 -11.27 18.21
N PRO A 61 -14.29 -12.27 17.40
CA PRO A 61 -13.62 -13.57 17.41
C PRO A 61 -12.12 -13.31 17.19
N ARG A 62 -11.29 -13.76 18.13
CA ARG A 62 -9.84 -13.67 17.94
C ARG A 62 -9.50 -14.59 16.77
N LEU A 63 -9.21 -14.00 15.61
CA LEU A 63 -8.46 -14.69 14.56
C LEU A 63 -7.29 -15.41 15.26
N ALA A 64 -7.11 -16.70 14.97
CA ALA A 64 -6.03 -17.48 15.54
C ALA A 64 -4.72 -16.68 15.42
N ALA A 65 -3.97 -16.56 16.53
CA ALA A 65 -2.77 -15.76 16.53
C ALA A 65 -1.86 -16.23 15.38
N PRO A 66 -1.42 -15.31 14.49
CA PRO A 66 -0.58 -15.72 13.37
C PRO A 66 0.67 -16.40 13.91
N LYS A 67 1.06 -17.54 13.33
CA LYS A 67 2.30 -18.25 13.67
C LYS A 67 3.56 -17.38 13.45
N ILE A 68 3.42 -16.33 12.64
CA ILE A 68 4.47 -15.37 12.28
C ILE A 68 4.30 -14.07 13.08
N LYS A 69 5.40 -13.59 13.67
CA LYS A 69 5.44 -12.30 14.37
C LYS A 69 5.90 -11.21 13.41
N PHE A 70 5.03 -10.22 13.18
CA PHE A 70 5.32 -9.08 12.31
C PHE A 70 5.87 -7.87 13.07
N ASN A 71 6.94 -7.24 12.56
CA ASN A 71 7.43 -5.96 13.07
C ASN A 71 6.58 -4.80 12.58
N LYS A 72 5.60 -4.41 13.41
CA LYS A 72 4.65 -3.34 13.11
C LYS A 72 5.23 -1.92 13.11
N GLN A 73 6.53 -1.78 13.41
CA GLN A 73 7.15 -0.49 13.72
C GLN A 73 8.40 -0.21 12.89
N LEU A 74 8.59 -0.93 11.78
CA LEU A 74 9.75 -0.78 10.90
C LEU A 74 9.72 0.52 10.08
N SER A 75 8.53 0.98 9.67
CA SER A 75 8.39 2.25 8.94
C SER A 75 8.98 3.46 9.69
N CYS A 76 9.72 4.29 8.95
CA CYS A 76 10.23 5.58 9.43
C CYS A 76 9.12 6.62 9.60
N LEU A 77 8.03 6.48 8.84
CA LEU A 77 6.94 7.45 8.78
C LEU A 77 5.80 7.08 9.73
N ARG A 78 5.09 8.12 10.17
CA ARG A 78 3.74 8.01 10.71
C ARG A 78 2.80 8.45 9.61
N TYR A 79 2.14 7.50 8.96
CA TYR A 79 1.34 7.79 7.78
C TYR A 79 -0.16 7.60 8.06
N PRO A 80 -1.03 8.51 7.59
CA PRO A 80 -2.47 8.29 7.61
C PRO A 80 -2.84 6.98 6.92
N GLY A 81 -3.78 6.22 7.48
CA GLY A 81 -4.16 4.91 6.94
C GLY A 81 -3.20 3.76 7.27
N GLY A 82 -2.03 4.03 7.87
CA GLY A 82 -0.96 3.06 8.15
C GLY A 82 -1.46 1.64 8.51
N LYS A 83 -1.11 0.66 7.67
CA LYS A 83 -1.68 -0.68 7.65
C LYS A 83 -1.07 -1.67 8.65
N SER A 84 -0.27 -1.19 9.60
CA SER A 84 0.38 -2.03 10.64
C SER A 84 -0.58 -2.90 11.47
N LYS A 85 -1.83 -2.44 11.68
CA LYS A 85 -2.88 -3.25 12.34
C LYS A 85 -3.53 -4.28 11.40
N MET A 86 -3.46 -4.07 10.08
CA MET A 86 -4.06 -4.92 9.05
C MET A 86 -3.10 -5.97 8.49
N ILE A 87 -1.82 -5.95 8.88
CA ILE A 87 -0.83 -6.95 8.44
C ILE A 87 -1.35 -8.39 8.51
N PRO A 88 -1.99 -8.86 9.62
CA PRO A 88 -2.49 -10.24 9.66
C PRO A 88 -3.58 -10.53 8.62
N ALA A 89 -4.42 -9.56 8.31
CA ALA A 89 -5.48 -9.71 7.32
C ALA A 89 -4.91 -9.66 5.89
N ILE A 90 -3.96 -8.77 5.61
CA ILE A 90 -3.26 -8.73 4.31
C ILE A 90 -2.48 -10.05 4.10
N HIS A 91 -1.74 -10.50 5.11
CA HIS A 91 -1.00 -11.76 5.10
C HIS A 91 -1.91 -12.96 4.79
N SER A 92 -3.10 -13.04 5.38
CA SER A 92 -3.99 -14.19 5.13
C SER A 92 -4.54 -14.26 3.70
N LYS A 93 -4.38 -13.19 2.89
CA LYS A 93 -4.74 -13.17 1.47
C LYS A 93 -3.58 -13.50 0.54
N ILE A 94 -2.34 -13.43 1.02
CA ILE A 94 -1.16 -13.79 0.22
C ILE A 94 -1.02 -15.31 0.22
N ARG A 95 -1.13 -15.91 -0.96
CA ARG A 95 -0.86 -17.34 -1.16
C ARG A 95 0.63 -17.61 -1.28
N GLU A 96 1.07 -18.80 -0.90
CA GLU A 96 2.46 -19.24 -1.07
C GLU A 96 2.90 -19.21 -2.55
N THR A 97 1.99 -19.54 -3.48
CA THR A 97 2.25 -19.46 -4.92
C THR A 97 2.28 -18.02 -5.47
N LYS A 98 1.90 -17.03 -4.65
CA LYS A 98 1.82 -15.60 -5.02
C LYS A 98 2.64 -14.72 -4.08
N SER A 99 3.66 -15.29 -3.44
CA SER A 99 4.52 -14.62 -2.46
C SER A 99 5.95 -14.32 -2.96
N GLU A 100 6.23 -14.51 -4.25
CA GLU A 100 7.54 -14.19 -4.83
C GLU A 100 7.78 -12.68 -4.81
N CYS A 101 6.78 -11.91 -5.22
CA CYS A 101 6.82 -10.45 -5.23
C CYS A 101 5.55 -9.86 -4.61
N LEU A 102 5.72 -8.91 -3.70
CA LEU A 102 4.66 -7.99 -3.30
C LEU A 102 4.87 -6.65 -4.00
N VAL A 103 3.83 -6.14 -4.64
CA VAL A 103 3.86 -4.80 -5.26
C VAL A 103 2.96 -3.87 -4.45
N GLY A 104 3.56 -2.98 -3.67
CA GLY A 104 2.84 -1.90 -3.00
C GLY A 104 2.71 -0.71 -3.92
N ALA A 105 1.57 -0.58 -4.62
CA ALA A 105 1.34 0.47 -5.62
C ALA A 105 1.24 1.88 -5.02
N TYR A 106 0.91 1.96 -3.72
CA TYR A 106 0.76 3.18 -2.92
C TYR A 106 1.50 3.01 -1.60
N ALA A 107 2.82 3.17 -1.62
CA ALA A 107 3.66 2.83 -0.49
C ALA A 107 3.29 3.66 0.75
N GLY A 108 3.19 4.98 0.63
CA GLY A 108 2.94 5.89 1.75
C GLY A 108 3.92 5.65 2.90
N GLY A 109 3.45 5.01 3.98
CA GLY A 109 4.30 4.60 5.10
C GLY A 109 4.95 3.22 4.96
N ALA A 110 4.57 2.40 3.99
CA ALA A 110 5.06 1.05 3.68
C ALA A 110 5.08 0.08 4.88
N SER A 111 4.20 0.31 5.86
CA SER A 111 4.27 -0.41 7.16
C SER A 111 3.88 -1.87 7.05
N ALA A 112 3.02 -2.24 6.09
CA ALA A 112 2.62 -3.63 5.91
C ALA A 112 3.62 -4.37 5.04
N GLU A 113 4.02 -3.73 3.95
CA GLU A 113 5.01 -4.14 2.97
C GLU A 113 6.34 -4.51 3.63
N PHE A 114 6.91 -3.61 4.44
CA PHE A 114 8.14 -3.91 5.17
C PHE A 114 7.98 -5.04 6.18
N ALA A 115 6.84 -5.12 6.85
CA ALA A 115 6.61 -6.18 7.83
C ALA A 115 6.49 -7.55 7.17
N LEU A 116 5.86 -7.63 5.99
CA LEU A 116 5.73 -8.87 5.21
C LEU A 116 7.09 -9.30 4.63
N LEU A 117 7.87 -8.36 4.10
CA LEU A 117 9.21 -8.63 3.57
C LEU A 117 10.20 -9.06 4.68
N GLU A 118 10.20 -8.37 5.82
CA GLU A 118 11.08 -8.69 6.95
C GLU A 118 10.74 -10.05 7.56
N ALA A 119 9.44 -10.39 7.64
CA ALA A 119 8.99 -11.67 8.14
C ALA A 119 9.23 -12.84 7.16
N GLY A 120 9.72 -12.56 5.95
CA GLY A 120 9.94 -13.57 4.91
C GLY A 120 8.64 -14.12 4.30
N VAL A 121 7.51 -13.43 4.51
CA VAL A 121 6.25 -13.80 3.85
C VAL A 121 6.38 -13.62 2.35
N VAL A 122 7.02 -12.55 1.90
CA VAL A 122 7.34 -12.30 0.49
C VAL A 122 8.84 -12.20 0.27
N LYS A 123 9.32 -12.65 -0.90
CA LYS A 123 10.75 -12.67 -1.21
C LYS A 123 11.26 -11.32 -1.68
N ARG A 124 10.51 -10.66 -2.57
CA ARG A 124 10.81 -9.33 -3.12
C ARG A 124 9.67 -8.36 -2.87
N LEU A 125 10.01 -7.08 -2.86
CA LEU A 125 9.08 -5.97 -2.65
C LEU A 125 9.32 -4.89 -3.70
N VAL A 126 8.27 -4.49 -4.40
CA VAL A 126 8.23 -3.25 -5.19
C VAL A 126 7.45 -2.22 -4.39
N LEU A 127 8.06 -1.08 -4.12
CA LEU A 127 7.41 0.07 -3.48
C LEU A 127 7.28 1.19 -4.49
N ASN A 128 6.05 1.56 -4.82
CA ASN A 128 5.74 2.71 -5.64
C ASN A 128 4.99 3.77 -4.83
N ASP A 129 5.32 5.04 -5.03
CA ASP A 129 4.46 6.14 -4.62
C ASP A 129 4.66 7.31 -5.57
N VAL A 130 3.57 7.98 -5.97
CA VAL A 130 3.65 9.16 -6.83
C VAL A 130 4.22 10.38 -6.08
N ASP A 131 4.14 10.39 -4.75
CA ASP A 131 4.71 11.45 -3.93
C ASP A 131 6.25 11.38 -3.94
N PHE A 132 6.88 12.36 -4.59
CA PHE A 132 8.34 12.45 -4.69
C PHE A 132 9.04 12.40 -3.33
N GLY A 133 8.45 12.94 -2.27
CA GLY A 133 9.04 12.90 -0.93
C GLY A 133 9.07 11.49 -0.33
N ILE A 134 8.02 10.71 -0.57
CA ILE A 134 7.92 9.30 -0.15
C ILE A 134 8.90 8.45 -0.95
N TYR A 135 8.90 8.59 -2.27
CA TYR A 135 9.89 7.97 -3.15
C TYR A 135 11.31 8.29 -2.68
N ALA A 136 11.64 9.58 -2.53
CA ALA A 136 12.97 10.03 -2.19
C ALA A 136 13.45 9.45 -0.86
N LEU A 137 12.58 9.37 0.14
CA LEU A 137 12.91 8.74 1.41
C LEU A 137 13.30 7.27 1.25
N TYR A 138 12.48 6.47 0.58
CA TYR A 138 12.76 5.04 0.44
C TYR A 138 13.92 4.77 -0.51
N TRP A 139 14.06 5.58 -1.57
CA TRP A 139 15.21 5.54 -2.47
C TRP A 139 16.50 5.84 -1.70
N THR A 140 16.54 6.90 -0.89
CA THR A 140 17.71 7.23 -0.06
C THR A 140 18.01 6.14 0.95
N ILE A 141 17.01 5.57 1.63
CA ILE A 141 17.24 4.44 2.56
C ILE A 141 17.84 3.23 1.84
N LYS A 142 17.39 2.93 0.61
CA LYS A 142 17.91 1.83 -0.19
C LYS A 142 19.34 2.09 -0.68
N HIS A 143 19.59 3.25 -1.27
CA HIS A 143 20.81 3.51 -2.04
C HIS A 143 21.89 4.31 -1.31
N ALA A 144 21.51 5.17 -0.36
CA ALA A 144 22.40 6.10 0.32
C ALA A 144 21.98 6.32 1.80
N PRO A 145 21.83 5.24 2.61
CA PRO A 145 21.32 5.36 3.97
C PRO A 145 22.23 6.20 4.87
N TYR A 146 23.55 6.13 4.66
CA TYR A 146 24.54 6.78 5.53
C TYR A 146 24.52 8.30 5.44
N ASP A 147 24.11 8.88 4.31
CA ASP A 147 23.94 10.33 4.21
C ASP A 147 22.77 10.82 5.06
N LEU A 148 21.66 10.08 5.05
CA LEU A 148 20.49 10.38 5.88
C LEU A 148 20.78 10.12 7.37
N ILE A 149 21.49 9.04 7.69
CA ILE A 149 21.93 8.72 9.05
C ILE A 149 22.88 9.81 9.57
N TYR A 150 23.86 10.21 8.77
CA TYR A 150 24.79 11.28 9.13
C TYR A 150 24.03 12.58 9.42
N ARG A 151 23.03 12.93 8.59
CA ARG A 151 22.19 14.12 8.84
C ARG A 151 21.40 13.99 10.14
N LEU A 152 20.88 12.81 10.50
CA LEU A 152 20.21 12.56 11.78
C LEU A 152 21.16 12.67 12.99
N GLN A 153 22.40 12.22 12.86
CA GLN A 153 23.41 12.24 13.94
C GLN A 153 24.02 13.63 14.14
N SER A 154 24.28 14.37 13.06
CA SER A 154 24.95 15.66 13.09
C SER A 154 24.01 16.84 13.33
N SER A 155 22.71 16.67 13.10
CA SER A 155 21.72 17.74 13.31
C SER A 155 21.39 17.93 14.78
N SER A 156 21.42 19.17 15.24
CA SER A 156 20.72 19.55 16.47
C SER A 156 19.21 19.28 16.36
N SER A 157 18.53 19.14 17.51
CA SER A 157 17.07 18.98 17.54
C SER A 157 16.34 20.06 16.71
N PRO A 158 15.43 19.70 15.79
CA PRO A 158 14.79 20.66 14.90
C PRO A 158 14.02 21.76 15.63
N SER A 159 14.24 23.00 15.18
CA SER A 159 13.48 24.16 15.63
C SER A 159 12.12 24.24 14.94
N GLU A 160 11.28 25.17 15.41
CA GLU A 160 10.03 25.52 14.72
C GLU A 160 10.30 26.10 13.32
N LYS A 161 11.38 26.88 13.18
CA LYS A 161 11.80 27.46 11.89
C LYS A 161 12.17 26.37 10.90
N ASP A 162 12.89 25.34 11.33
CA ASP A 162 13.27 24.20 10.48
C ASP A 162 12.03 23.46 9.97
N TYR A 163 11.04 23.25 10.85
CA TYR A 163 9.76 22.65 10.48
C TYR A 163 9.03 23.45 9.39
N PHE A 164 8.83 24.76 9.60
CA PHE A 164 8.08 25.57 8.62
C PHE A 164 8.83 25.78 7.31
N ASN A 165 10.16 25.85 7.35
CA ASN A 165 10.99 25.87 6.15
C ASN A 165 10.84 24.58 5.34
N ALA A 166 11.01 23.43 5.98
CA ALA A 166 10.83 22.12 5.35
C ALA A 166 9.39 21.97 4.82
N GLN A 167 8.38 22.33 5.61
CA GLN A 167 6.99 22.27 5.18
C GLN A 167 6.72 23.15 3.95
N LYS A 168 7.31 24.34 3.88
CA LYS A 168 7.17 25.22 2.71
C LYS A 168 7.76 24.59 1.45
N ILE A 169 8.88 23.88 1.57
CA ILE A 169 9.51 23.14 0.47
C ILE A 169 8.58 22.01 0.01
N ILE A 170 8.06 21.20 0.92
CA ILE A 170 7.11 20.11 0.59
C ILE A 170 5.86 20.67 -0.09
N LYS A 171 5.29 21.77 0.41
CA LYS A 171 4.08 22.41 -0.16
C LYS A 171 4.31 23.03 -1.54
N LYS A 172 5.56 23.33 -1.89
CA LYS A 172 5.97 23.83 -3.20
C LYS A 172 6.45 22.73 -4.14
N ASP A 173 6.28 21.48 -3.72
CA ASP A 173 6.69 20.31 -4.47
C ASP A 173 8.21 20.20 -4.69
N TYR A 174 8.96 20.36 -3.59
CA TYR A 174 10.40 20.09 -3.53
C TYR A 174 11.24 20.81 -4.61
N PRO A 175 11.04 22.13 -4.83
CA PRO A 175 11.78 22.84 -5.87
C PRO A 175 13.28 22.78 -5.60
N ASP A 176 14.06 22.46 -6.63
CA ASP A 176 15.53 22.40 -6.61
C ASP A 176 16.11 21.46 -5.52
N CYS A 177 15.33 20.52 -5.01
CA CYS A 177 15.78 19.58 -3.99
C CYS A 177 16.49 18.39 -4.61
N THR A 178 17.62 18.00 -4.00
CA THR A 178 18.17 16.65 -4.22
C THR A 178 17.25 15.59 -3.61
N THR A 179 17.39 14.33 -4.02
CA THR A 179 16.67 13.20 -3.41
C THR A 179 16.91 13.12 -1.90
N LEU A 180 18.15 13.36 -1.45
CA LEU A 180 18.48 13.39 -0.03
C LEU A 180 17.78 14.53 0.72
N ASP A 181 17.67 15.71 0.12
CA ASP A 181 16.94 16.85 0.72
C ASP A 181 15.44 16.58 0.82
N ALA A 182 14.84 16.03 -0.25
CA ALA A 182 13.44 15.64 -0.24
C ALA A 182 13.15 14.56 0.81
N ALA A 183 14.01 13.55 0.92
CA ALA A 183 13.95 12.52 1.97
C ALA A 183 14.01 13.15 3.38
N TRP A 184 14.96 14.05 3.60
CA TRP A 184 15.14 14.73 4.89
C TRP A 184 13.94 15.58 5.27
N TYR A 185 13.45 16.43 4.37
CA TYR A 185 12.30 17.30 4.66
C TYR A 185 11.03 16.49 4.91
N THR A 186 10.81 15.43 4.13
CA THR A 186 9.69 14.50 4.32
C THR A 186 9.73 13.86 5.70
N LEU A 187 10.89 13.33 6.11
CA LEU A 187 11.06 12.73 7.42
C LEU A 187 10.88 13.76 8.54
N LEU A 188 11.52 14.93 8.44
CA LEU A 188 11.45 16.00 9.43
C LEU A 188 10.02 16.48 9.67
N VAL A 189 9.30 16.81 8.60
CA VAL A 189 7.90 17.27 8.72
C VAL A 189 7.03 16.14 9.25
N ASN A 190 7.17 14.91 8.73
CA ASN A 190 6.35 13.79 9.19
C ASN A 190 6.52 13.50 10.70
N ARG A 191 7.75 13.58 11.21
CA ARG A 191 8.01 13.30 12.62
C ARG A 191 7.54 14.40 13.56
N LEU A 192 7.50 15.65 13.09
CA LEU A 192 7.12 16.80 13.90
C LEU A 192 5.65 17.22 13.74
N ALA A 193 5.00 16.85 12.64
CA ALA A 193 3.62 17.23 12.32
C ALA A 193 2.59 16.46 13.17
N TYR A 194 1.45 17.12 13.45
CA TYR A 194 0.28 16.43 13.97
C TYR A 194 -0.14 15.29 13.01
N SER A 195 -0.23 14.08 13.56
CA SER A 195 -0.48 12.83 12.83
C SER A 195 0.46 12.53 11.64
N GLY A 196 1.58 13.23 11.50
CA GLY A 196 2.50 13.08 10.39
C GLY A 196 2.01 13.64 9.05
N ILE A 197 0.94 14.44 9.07
CA ILE A 197 0.35 15.05 7.88
C ILE A 197 1.19 16.26 7.44
N TYR A 198 1.67 16.25 6.20
CA TYR A 198 2.59 17.26 5.68
C TYR A 198 2.10 18.72 5.84
N LYS A 199 0.78 18.95 5.71
CA LYS A 199 0.18 20.28 5.80
C LYS A 199 -0.24 20.70 7.22
N ALA A 200 -0.18 19.79 8.19
CA ALA A 200 -0.62 20.07 9.55
C ALA A 200 0.34 21.01 10.30
N ASN A 201 -0.12 21.52 11.44
CA ASN A 201 0.75 22.22 12.38
C ASN A 201 1.69 21.22 13.08
N PRO A 202 2.82 21.69 13.64
CA PRO A 202 3.67 20.85 14.47
C PRO A 202 2.89 20.37 15.70
N LEU A 203 3.34 19.26 16.29
CA LEU A 203 2.78 18.73 17.54
C LEU A 203 2.87 19.77 18.64
N GLY A 204 1.77 19.97 19.38
CA GLY A 204 1.64 21.04 20.36
C GLY A 204 1.09 22.36 19.79
N GLY A 205 0.82 22.43 18.48
CA GLY A 205 0.25 23.61 17.82
C GLY A 205 1.33 24.55 17.28
N ARG A 206 0.91 25.59 16.54
CA ARG A 206 1.80 26.52 15.84
C ARG A 206 2.82 27.17 16.78
N ASN A 207 2.36 27.68 17.92
CA ASN A 207 3.19 28.30 18.96
C ASN A 207 3.43 27.35 20.14
N GLY A 208 3.47 26.03 19.87
CA GLY A 208 3.61 25.01 20.90
C GLY A 208 5.04 24.91 21.46
N GLU A 209 5.16 24.43 22.69
CA GLU A 209 6.45 24.19 23.33
C GLU A 209 7.30 23.15 22.59
N ALA A 210 8.62 23.33 22.63
CA ALA A 210 9.57 22.44 21.97
C ALA A 210 9.42 20.97 22.40
N VAL A 211 9.14 20.71 23.69
CA VAL A 211 8.94 19.36 24.23
C VAL A 211 7.80 18.64 23.52
N LYS A 212 6.67 19.32 23.25
CA LYS A 212 5.53 18.73 22.53
C LYS A 212 5.88 18.47 21.07
N ARG A 213 6.53 19.43 20.40
CA ARG A 213 6.96 19.31 18.99
C ARG A 213 7.93 18.15 18.79
N LEU A 214 8.89 18.00 19.68
CA LEU A 214 9.96 16.99 19.61
C LEU A 214 9.56 15.63 20.19
N SER A 215 8.35 15.48 20.76
CA SER A 215 7.88 14.24 21.40
C SER A 215 7.94 12.98 20.52
N ARG A 216 8.02 13.16 19.20
CA ARG A 216 8.14 12.08 18.20
C ARG A 216 9.44 12.14 17.40
N TRP A 217 10.32 13.10 17.69
CA TRP A 217 11.66 13.16 17.13
C TRP A 217 12.59 12.31 17.98
N ASN A 218 12.97 11.14 17.46
CA ASN A 218 13.89 10.22 18.12
C ASN A 218 14.89 9.71 17.06
N PRO A 219 16.02 10.41 16.88
CA PRO A 219 17.03 10.05 15.88
C PRO A 219 17.53 8.62 16.01
N ASP A 220 17.87 8.16 17.21
CA ASP A 220 18.41 6.81 17.44
C ASP A 220 17.46 5.73 16.92
N ARG A 221 16.16 5.87 17.21
CA ARG A 221 15.15 4.92 16.73
C ARG A 221 14.90 5.05 15.22
N LEU A 222 15.05 6.24 14.64
CA LEU A 222 14.95 6.42 13.19
C LEU A 222 16.14 5.77 12.48
N ILE A 223 17.35 5.95 13.01
CA ILE A 223 18.58 5.32 12.51
C ILE A 223 18.43 3.79 12.52
N GLN A 224 18.01 3.21 13.65
CA GLN A 224 17.77 1.76 13.75
C GLN A 224 16.77 1.24 12.70
N ARG A 225 15.74 2.02 12.37
CA ARG A 225 14.76 1.66 11.33
C ARG A 225 15.35 1.77 9.93
N ILE A 226 16.10 2.84 9.64
CA ILE A 226 16.77 3.06 8.36
C ILE A 226 17.75 1.92 8.11
N GLU A 227 18.62 1.61 9.08
CA GLU A 227 19.58 0.51 9.00
C GLU A 227 18.87 -0.82 8.77
N LYS A 228 17.79 -1.10 9.53
CA LYS A 228 17.03 -2.34 9.37
C LYS A 228 16.38 -2.46 8.00
N ILE A 229 15.76 -1.40 7.46
CA ILE A 229 15.22 -1.41 6.09
C ILE A 229 16.34 -1.59 5.07
N HIS A 230 17.48 -0.92 5.26
CA HIS A 230 18.63 -1.03 4.37
C HIS A 230 19.20 -2.46 4.31
N THR A 231 19.16 -3.23 5.41
CA THR A 231 19.53 -4.67 5.38
C THR A 231 18.66 -5.53 4.45
N LEU A 232 17.50 -5.01 4.02
CA LEU A 232 16.59 -5.66 3.09
C LEU A 232 16.68 -5.09 1.67
N SER A 233 17.58 -4.12 1.43
CA SER A 233 17.63 -3.30 0.22
C SER A 233 17.71 -4.11 -1.07
N ASP A 234 18.49 -5.19 -1.11
CA ASP A 234 18.62 -6.06 -2.30
C ASP A 234 17.29 -6.70 -2.73
N ARG A 235 16.32 -6.79 -1.81
CA ARG A 235 14.99 -7.35 -2.06
C ARG A 235 13.93 -6.29 -2.34
N ILE A 236 14.31 -5.01 -2.44
CA ILE A 236 13.40 -3.87 -2.60
C ILE A 236 13.69 -3.15 -3.91
N THR A 237 12.66 -2.94 -4.73
CA THR A 237 12.65 -1.98 -5.84
C THR A 237 11.83 -0.76 -5.41
N VAL A 238 12.29 0.46 -5.74
CA VAL A 238 11.61 1.71 -5.38
C VAL A 238 11.32 2.51 -6.65
N LEU A 239 10.05 2.85 -6.86
CA LEU A 239 9.51 3.52 -8.05
C LEU A 239 8.82 4.84 -7.67
N ASN A 240 8.77 5.77 -8.63
CA ASN A 240 8.02 7.04 -8.52
C ASN A 240 7.14 7.22 -9.76
N GLU A 241 6.26 6.26 -10.00
CA GLU A 241 5.43 6.18 -11.19
C GLU A 241 3.95 6.33 -10.84
N ASP A 242 3.13 6.56 -11.86
CA ASP A 242 1.69 6.47 -11.72
C ASP A 242 1.28 5.06 -11.27
N ALA A 243 0.43 4.98 -10.24
CA ALA A 243 0.08 3.72 -9.62
C ALA A 243 -0.68 2.78 -10.59
N LEU A 244 -1.48 3.31 -11.52
CA LEU A 244 -2.22 2.49 -12.47
C LEU A 244 -1.26 1.84 -13.46
N HIS A 245 -0.22 2.57 -13.90
CA HIS A 245 0.83 2.04 -14.74
C HIS A 245 1.59 0.89 -14.05
N VAL A 246 1.99 1.07 -12.79
CA VAL A 246 2.67 0.03 -12.01
C VAL A 246 1.78 -1.19 -11.80
N ILE A 247 0.48 -0.99 -11.51
CA ILE A 247 -0.46 -2.10 -11.36
C ILE A 247 -0.56 -2.89 -12.67
N GLU A 248 -0.72 -2.22 -13.81
CA GLU A 248 -0.84 -2.86 -15.12
C GLU A 248 0.43 -3.63 -15.48
N GLU A 249 1.61 -3.02 -15.34
CA GLU A 249 2.89 -3.66 -15.68
C GLU A 249 3.14 -4.91 -14.82
N TYR A 250 2.95 -4.81 -13.51
CA TYR A 250 3.25 -5.91 -12.61
C TYR A 250 2.15 -6.97 -12.52
N TYR A 251 0.93 -6.70 -13.02
CA TYR A 251 -0.13 -7.71 -13.06
C TYR A 251 0.26 -8.91 -13.94
N TRP A 252 1.01 -8.64 -15.00
CA TRP A 252 1.51 -9.63 -15.95
C TRP A 252 2.85 -10.26 -15.54
N SER A 253 3.39 -9.91 -14.37
CA SER A 253 4.61 -10.52 -13.85
C SER A 253 4.41 -12.03 -13.66
N LEU A 254 5.17 -12.82 -14.43
CA LEU A 254 5.13 -14.29 -14.40
C LEU A 254 5.60 -14.88 -13.06
N GLU A 255 6.22 -14.06 -12.21
CA GLU A 255 6.78 -14.47 -10.93
C GLU A 255 5.77 -14.28 -9.80
N GLY A 256 4.93 -15.29 -9.52
CA GLY A 256 4.13 -15.43 -8.28
C GLY A 256 3.85 -14.13 -7.51
N THR A 257 3.12 -13.20 -8.13
CA THR A 257 2.99 -11.81 -7.64
C THR A 257 1.67 -11.57 -6.93
N THR A 258 1.72 -10.78 -5.85
CA THR A 258 0.54 -10.14 -5.26
C THR A 258 0.69 -8.61 -5.35
N ILE A 259 -0.34 -7.93 -5.84
CA ILE A 259 -0.42 -6.47 -5.87
C ILE A 259 -1.27 -6.00 -4.68
N PHE A 260 -0.65 -5.17 -3.84
CA PHE A 260 -1.28 -4.49 -2.73
C PHE A 260 -1.61 -3.05 -3.11
N VAL A 261 -2.90 -2.74 -3.10
CA VAL A 261 -3.48 -1.49 -3.57
C VAL A 261 -4.13 -0.77 -2.39
N ASP A 262 -3.48 0.30 -1.90
CA ASP A 262 -3.96 1.13 -0.78
C ASP A 262 -4.11 2.61 -1.19
N PRO A 263 -5.07 2.93 -2.08
CA PRO A 263 -5.25 4.27 -2.61
C PRO A 263 -5.71 5.26 -1.50
N PRO A 264 -5.63 6.57 -1.77
CA PRO A 264 -6.16 7.59 -0.87
C PRO A 264 -7.65 7.34 -0.51
N PHE A 265 -8.03 7.49 0.76
CA PHE A 265 -9.44 7.38 1.18
C PHE A 265 -10.37 8.37 0.47
N VAL A 266 -11.64 7.97 0.28
CA VAL A 266 -12.63 8.78 -0.45
C VAL A 266 -12.94 10.10 0.26
N GLU A 267 -13.37 10.05 1.53
CA GLU A 267 -13.79 11.27 2.24
C GLU A 267 -12.61 12.09 2.76
N LYS A 268 -11.59 11.41 3.29
CA LYS A 268 -10.48 12.05 4.02
C LYS A 268 -9.24 12.26 3.16
N GLY A 269 -9.25 11.81 1.90
CA GLY A 269 -8.07 11.82 1.05
C GLY A 269 -7.42 13.19 0.95
N ASN A 270 -8.22 14.21 0.62
CA ASN A 270 -7.74 15.58 0.47
C ASN A 270 -7.20 16.22 1.76
N GLN A 271 -7.54 15.68 2.94
CA GLN A 271 -7.07 16.16 4.24
C GLN A 271 -5.76 15.49 4.66
N LEU A 272 -5.51 14.27 4.17
CA LEU A 272 -4.47 13.40 4.69
C LEU A 272 -3.27 13.29 3.75
N TYR A 273 -3.49 13.26 2.43
CA TYR A 273 -2.48 12.99 1.42
C TYR A 273 -2.19 14.22 0.56
N ARG A 274 -0.98 14.30 -0.01
CA ARG A 274 -0.61 15.32 -1.00
C ARG A 274 -1.31 15.06 -2.34
N HIS A 275 -1.22 13.81 -2.80
CA HIS A 275 -1.91 13.31 -3.97
C HIS A 275 -3.13 12.53 -3.49
N PHE A 276 -4.32 12.96 -3.89
CA PHE A 276 -5.58 12.36 -3.48
C PHE A 276 -6.48 12.21 -4.69
N TYR A 277 -7.34 11.20 -4.66
CA TYR A 277 -8.22 10.90 -5.77
C TYR A 277 -9.51 11.72 -5.69
N LYS A 278 -9.98 12.14 -6.86
CA LYS A 278 -11.37 12.51 -7.12
C LYS A 278 -12.16 11.26 -7.49
N LYS A 279 -13.48 11.37 -7.52
CA LYS A 279 -14.38 10.27 -7.90
C LYS A 279 -13.95 9.56 -9.19
N ASN A 280 -13.58 10.30 -10.23
CA ASN A 280 -13.19 9.70 -11.51
C ASN A 280 -11.88 8.90 -11.42
N GLU A 281 -10.95 9.28 -10.55
CA GLU A 281 -9.70 8.53 -10.33
C GLU A 281 -9.98 7.23 -9.57
N HIS A 282 -10.92 7.22 -8.61
CA HIS A 282 -11.41 5.99 -8.00
C HIS A 282 -12.08 5.06 -9.01
N VAL A 283 -12.90 5.61 -9.92
CA VAL A 283 -13.54 4.86 -11.01
C VAL A 283 -12.47 4.27 -11.94
N ALA A 284 -11.48 5.06 -12.37
CA ALA A 284 -10.41 4.60 -13.24
C ALA A 284 -9.61 3.44 -12.62
N LEU A 285 -9.28 3.53 -11.32
CA LEU A 285 -8.62 2.45 -10.60
C LEU A 285 -9.49 1.18 -10.55
N ASN A 286 -10.79 1.31 -10.24
CA ASN A 286 -11.71 0.16 -10.25
C ASN A 286 -11.79 -0.50 -11.63
N VAL A 287 -12.00 0.30 -12.69
CA VAL A 287 -12.08 -0.20 -14.08
C VAL A 287 -10.83 -0.96 -14.47
N LEU A 288 -9.64 -0.44 -14.15
CA LEU A 288 -8.38 -1.14 -14.39
C LEU A 288 -8.34 -2.49 -13.66
N LEU A 289 -8.57 -2.49 -12.35
CA LEU A 289 -8.45 -3.70 -11.54
C LEU A 289 -9.46 -4.79 -11.94
N GLU A 290 -10.70 -4.39 -12.25
CA GLU A 290 -11.73 -5.34 -12.70
C GLU A 290 -11.45 -5.85 -14.11
N SER A 291 -10.92 -5.00 -15.00
CA SER A 291 -10.52 -5.43 -16.35
C SER A 291 -9.35 -6.42 -16.30
N LEU A 292 -8.35 -6.18 -15.45
CA LEU A 292 -7.24 -7.10 -15.22
C LEU A 292 -7.73 -8.44 -14.63
N TYR A 293 -8.58 -8.37 -13.59
CA TYR A 293 -9.13 -9.56 -12.93
C TYR A 293 -10.09 -10.38 -13.81
N GLN A 294 -10.90 -9.72 -14.63
CA GLN A 294 -11.82 -10.40 -15.52
C GLN A 294 -11.09 -11.03 -16.70
N GLY A 295 -10.07 -10.33 -17.22
CA GLY A 295 -9.29 -10.76 -18.37
C GLY A 295 -8.33 -11.91 -18.05
N MET A 296 -7.07 -11.76 -18.46
CA MET A 296 -6.11 -12.86 -18.40
C MET A 296 -5.63 -13.16 -16.97
N PRO A 297 -5.43 -14.45 -16.62
CA PRO A 297 -4.75 -14.88 -15.40
C PRO A 297 -3.47 -14.09 -15.10
N GLY A 298 -3.40 -13.48 -13.92
CA GLY A 298 -2.24 -12.68 -13.52
C GLY A 298 -1.95 -12.72 -12.02
N ALA A 299 -1.55 -11.58 -11.48
CA ALA A 299 -1.29 -11.40 -10.06
C ALA A 299 -2.56 -11.54 -9.20
N ASP A 300 -2.38 -11.91 -7.92
CA ASP A 300 -3.45 -11.72 -6.94
C ASP A 300 -3.52 -10.23 -6.56
N ILE A 301 -4.73 -9.70 -6.38
CA ILE A 301 -4.99 -8.30 -6.05
C ILE A 301 -5.61 -8.22 -4.66
N ILE A 302 -5.01 -7.39 -3.80
CA ILE A 302 -5.55 -7.02 -2.49
C ILE A 302 -5.75 -5.51 -2.48
N VAL A 303 -7.00 -5.06 -2.43
CA VAL A 303 -7.35 -3.64 -2.29
C VAL A 303 -7.79 -3.34 -0.86
N THR A 304 -7.39 -2.20 -0.33
CA THR A 304 -7.93 -1.66 0.93
C THR A 304 -8.60 -0.31 0.70
N TYR A 305 -9.73 -0.09 1.34
CA TYR A 305 -10.47 1.19 1.32
C TYR A 305 -11.11 1.48 2.66
N ASP A 306 -11.50 2.74 2.90
CA ASP A 306 -12.51 3.04 3.90
C ASP A 306 -13.87 2.45 3.49
N ASP A 307 -14.63 1.95 4.46
CA ASP A 307 -16.01 1.51 4.19
C ASP A 307 -16.88 2.71 3.82
N HIS A 308 -17.12 2.87 2.50
CA HIS A 308 -17.80 4.02 1.93
C HIS A 308 -18.76 3.58 0.81
N PRO A 309 -19.97 4.16 0.71
CA PRO A 309 -20.97 3.80 -0.31
C PRO A 309 -20.42 3.79 -1.74
N LEU A 310 -19.67 4.83 -2.12
CA LEU A 310 -19.01 4.88 -3.44
C LEU A 310 -18.17 3.63 -3.72
N ILE A 311 -17.40 3.12 -2.76
CA ILE A 311 -16.54 1.96 -2.97
C ILE A 311 -17.37 0.68 -3.08
N ARG A 312 -18.43 0.56 -2.27
CA ARG A 312 -19.39 -0.55 -2.38
C ARG A 312 -20.15 -0.56 -3.71
N ASP A 313 -20.43 0.60 -4.27
CA ASP A 313 -21.10 0.75 -5.56
C ASP A 313 -20.15 0.48 -6.75
N LEU A 314 -18.84 0.77 -6.59
CA LEU A 314 -17.85 0.58 -7.64
C LEU A 314 -17.38 -0.86 -7.78
N TYR A 315 -17.06 -1.52 -6.66
CA TYR A 315 -16.40 -2.84 -6.69
C TYR A 315 -17.42 -3.97 -6.50
N TYR A 316 -17.72 -4.70 -7.58
CA TYR A 316 -18.68 -5.82 -7.57
C TYR A 316 -18.03 -7.19 -7.79
N LEU A 317 -16.90 -7.25 -8.50
CA LEU A 317 -16.17 -8.50 -8.72
C LEU A 317 -15.38 -9.05 -7.53
N PRO A 318 -14.71 -8.24 -6.68
CA PRO A 318 -13.84 -8.79 -5.66
C PRO A 318 -14.59 -9.47 -4.52
N THR A 319 -13.95 -10.47 -3.91
CA THR A 319 -14.40 -10.97 -2.60
C THR A 319 -14.21 -9.87 -1.56
N THR A 320 -15.31 -9.40 -0.97
CA THR A 320 -15.31 -8.27 -0.04
C THR A 320 -15.34 -8.73 1.42
N GLU A 321 -14.45 -8.19 2.24
CA GLU A 321 -14.38 -8.44 3.67
C GLU A 321 -14.30 -7.13 4.46
N ASN A 322 -15.11 -7.01 5.51
CA ASN A 322 -15.05 -5.87 6.41
C ASN A 322 -14.05 -6.13 7.54
N ILE A 323 -13.15 -5.18 7.75
CA ILE A 323 -12.13 -5.19 8.80
C ILE A 323 -12.39 -4.04 9.77
N ARG A 324 -12.79 -4.39 10.99
CA ARG A 324 -12.97 -3.40 12.06
C ARG A 324 -11.62 -2.83 12.51
N ARG A 325 -11.47 -1.51 12.46
CA ARG A 325 -10.31 -0.80 13.01
C ARG A 325 -10.68 0.01 14.24
N TYR A 326 -10.00 -0.30 15.34
CA TYR A 326 -10.01 0.52 16.55
C TYR A 326 -8.90 1.56 16.43
N TYR A 327 -9.27 2.80 16.12
CA TYR A 327 -8.32 3.92 16.19
C TYR A 327 -8.07 4.25 17.66
N SER A 328 -6.80 4.39 18.01
CA SER A 328 -6.42 4.97 19.30
C SER A 328 -6.60 6.48 19.16
N ILE A 329 -7.58 7.05 19.87
CA ILE A 329 -7.78 8.51 19.99
C ILE A 329 -6.52 9.12 20.62
#